data_AF-A0A534Q0M7-F1
#
_entry.id   AF-A0A534Q0M7-F1
#
_cell.length_a   1.000
_cell.length_b   1.000
_cell.length_c   1.000
_cell.angle_alpha   90.00
_cell.angle_beta   90.00
_cell.angle_gamma   90.00
#
_symmetry.space_group_name_H-M   'P 1'
#
loop_
_entity.id
_entity.type
_entity.pdbx_description
1 polymer ?
#
loop_
_entity_poly.entity_id
_entity_poly.type
_entity_poly.pdbx_seq_one_letter_code
_entity_poly.pdbx_strand_id
1 'polypeptide(L)'
;DWGSSLLLAQSLGERAQCLVDLGHHLPNTNIELVVARLIGAEKLGGFHFNDSKYGDDDLTAGSIKPYGLFLIFHELVLAERERLAGFRPSYMIDQSHNIKDPIEDLLQTVDQLQQAYVKAQLVDHAALAGYQEVGDVVMAERTLKDAFATDVRPLVAEARRRGGAALDPIAAFRALGYRARKAIERVTTSGYVPPQSL
;
A
#
# COMPACT_ATOMS: atom_id res chain seq x y z
N ASP A 1 17.12 -9.45 -7.48
CA ASP A 1 15.67 -9.25 -7.73
C ASP A 1 14.87 -10.24 -6.87
N TRP A 2 13.56 -10.32 -7.07
CA TRP A 2 12.69 -11.27 -6.37
C TRP A 2 13.09 -12.74 -6.60
N GLY A 3 13.70 -13.08 -7.74
CA GLY A 3 14.19 -14.43 -8.04
C GLY A 3 15.36 -14.84 -7.14
N SER A 4 16.33 -13.94 -6.95
CA SER A 4 17.43 -14.17 -5.99
C SER A 4 16.94 -14.19 -4.55
N SER A 5 15.99 -13.31 -4.19
CA SER A 5 15.36 -13.30 -2.87
C SER A 5 14.65 -14.64 -2.59
N LEU A 6 13.91 -15.16 -3.57
CA LEU A 6 13.22 -16.45 -3.48
C LEU A 6 14.22 -17.61 -3.32
N LEU A 7 15.29 -17.64 -4.11
CA LEU A 7 16.34 -18.66 -4.02
C LEU A 7 16.96 -18.70 -2.61
N LEU A 8 17.27 -17.54 -2.05
CA LEU A 8 17.81 -17.43 -0.69
C LEU A 8 16.79 -17.89 0.36
N ALA A 9 15.54 -17.42 0.27
CA ALA A 9 14.48 -17.76 1.22
C ALA A 9 14.15 -19.27 1.20
N GLN A 10 14.18 -19.91 0.03
CA GLN A 10 14.02 -21.36 -0.09
C GLN A 10 15.22 -22.12 0.50
N SER A 11 16.43 -21.63 0.27
CA SER A 11 17.67 -22.27 0.76
C SER A 11 17.85 -22.19 2.29
N LEU A 12 17.35 -21.12 2.92
CA LEU A 12 17.44 -20.90 4.38
C LEU A 12 16.36 -21.68 5.18
N GLY A 13 15.33 -22.20 4.52
CA GLY A 13 14.26 -23.00 5.12
C GLY A 13 12.98 -22.23 5.41
N GLU A 14 12.07 -22.85 6.16
CA GLU A 14 10.66 -22.41 6.29
C GLU A 14 10.50 -21.03 6.94
N ARG A 15 11.40 -20.64 7.84
CA ARG A 15 11.33 -19.34 8.56
C ARG A 15 11.80 -18.15 7.72
N ALA A 16 12.43 -18.38 6.57
CA ALA A 16 12.90 -17.33 5.69
C ALA A 16 11.87 -17.05 4.60
N GLN A 17 11.54 -15.77 4.42
CA GLN A 17 10.58 -15.27 3.44
C GLN A 17 11.14 -14.03 2.74
N CYS A 18 10.49 -13.62 1.66
CA CYS A 18 10.84 -12.46 0.85
C CYS A 18 10.03 -11.23 1.29
N LEU A 19 10.69 -10.08 1.33
CA LEU A 19 10.04 -8.78 1.52
C LEU A 19 10.01 -8.05 0.19
N VAL A 20 8.87 -7.48 -0.17
CA VAL A 20 8.66 -6.73 -1.41
C VAL A 20 8.59 -5.24 -1.10
N ASP A 21 9.59 -4.49 -1.56
CA ASP A 21 9.55 -3.03 -1.58
C ASP A 21 9.08 -2.54 -2.95
N LEU A 22 8.08 -1.66 -2.99
CA LEU A 22 7.48 -1.23 -4.25
C LEU A 22 8.44 -0.44 -5.14
N GLY A 23 9.44 0.25 -4.56
CA GLY A 23 10.46 1.02 -5.27
C GLY A 23 11.60 0.18 -5.86
N HIS A 24 11.78 -1.08 -5.42
CA HIS A 24 13.02 -1.87 -5.67
C HIS A 24 12.96 -2.76 -6.91
N HIS A 25 12.28 -2.31 -7.95
CA HIS A 25 12.06 -3.07 -9.17
C HIS A 25 12.60 -2.34 -10.40
N LEU A 26 12.99 -3.11 -11.43
CA LEU A 26 13.39 -2.53 -12.71
C LEU A 26 12.20 -1.79 -13.35
N PRO A 27 12.46 -0.76 -14.19
CA PRO A 27 11.40 -0.05 -14.90
C PRO A 27 10.44 -1.00 -15.62
N ASN A 28 9.14 -0.72 -15.51
CA ASN A 28 8.04 -1.49 -16.10
C ASN A 28 7.83 -2.91 -15.56
N THR A 29 8.45 -3.27 -14.43
CA THR A 29 8.16 -4.55 -13.76
C THR A 29 6.69 -4.60 -13.35
N ASN A 30 6.04 -5.72 -13.64
CA ASN A 30 4.73 -6.06 -13.09
C ASN A 30 4.93 -6.58 -11.65
N ILE A 31 4.72 -5.71 -10.66
CA ILE A 31 5.02 -6.00 -9.24
C ILE A 31 3.93 -6.91 -8.64
N GLU A 32 2.67 -6.71 -9.01
CA GLU A 32 1.55 -7.55 -8.60
C GLU A 32 1.73 -9.02 -9.05
N LEU A 33 2.34 -9.28 -10.21
CA LEU A 33 2.76 -10.62 -10.62
C LEU A 33 3.86 -11.18 -9.70
N VAL A 34 4.85 -10.37 -9.30
CA VAL A 34 5.89 -10.79 -8.35
C VAL A 34 5.24 -11.20 -7.02
N VAL A 35 4.28 -10.41 -6.53
CA VAL A 35 3.49 -10.73 -5.34
C VAL A 35 2.77 -12.07 -5.51
N ALA A 36 2.00 -12.25 -6.58
CA ALA A 36 1.30 -13.51 -6.86
C ALA A 36 2.25 -14.72 -6.90
N ARG A 37 3.44 -14.57 -7.49
CA ARG A 37 4.47 -15.63 -7.53
C ARG A 37 5.02 -15.96 -6.14
N LEU A 38 5.29 -14.96 -5.30
CA LEU A 38 5.79 -15.19 -3.94
C LEU A 38 4.71 -15.78 -3.03
N ILE A 39 3.44 -15.43 -3.23
CA ILE A 39 2.29 -16.06 -2.56
C ILE A 39 2.23 -17.55 -2.93
N GLY A 40 2.22 -17.86 -4.24
CA GLY A 40 2.15 -19.25 -4.72
C GLY A 40 3.36 -20.10 -4.33
N ALA A 41 4.51 -19.48 -4.04
CA ALA A 41 5.69 -20.16 -3.52
C ALA A 41 5.72 -20.23 -1.97
N GLU A 42 4.70 -19.72 -1.27
CA GLU A 42 4.64 -19.62 0.19
C GLU A 42 5.81 -18.81 0.82
N LYS A 43 6.35 -17.87 0.05
CA LYS A 43 7.52 -17.06 0.41
C LYS A 43 7.25 -15.56 0.47
N LEU A 44 6.00 -15.11 0.40
CA LEU A 44 5.68 -13.71 0.69
C LEU A 44 5.69 -13.45 2.21
N GLY A 45 6.71 -12.74 2.69
CA GLY A 45 6.86 -12.38 4.10
C GLY A 45 6.29 -11.01 4.45
N GLY A 46 6.30 -10.06 3.53
CA GLY A 46 5.73 -8.74 3.78
C GLY A 46 6.06 -7.68 2.72
N PHE A 47 5.68 -6.45 3.04
CA PHE A 47 5.79 -5.29 2.16
C PHE A 47 6.45 -4.11 2.84
N HIS A 48 7.22 -3.37 2.06
CA HIS A 48 7.54 -1.97 2.29
C HIS A 48 6.75 -1.13 1.27
N PHE A 49 5.78 -0.35 1.77
CA PHE A 49 4.92 0.49 0.94
C PHE A 49 5.50 1.89 0.76
N ASN A 50 5.66 2.26 -0.50
CA ASN A 50 5.93 3.60 -1.02
C ASN A 50 5.29 3.74 -2.40
N ASP A 51 5.62 4.81 -3.11
CA ASP A 51 5.38 4.93 -4.54
C ASP A 51 6.61 5.53 -5.22
N SER A 52 6.69 5.37 -6.53
CA SER A 52 7.83 5.86 -7.30
C SER A 52 7.51 6.07 -8.77
N LYS A 53 8.31 6.91 -9.41
CA LYS A 53 8.29 7.17 -10.85
C LYS A 53 9.59 6.75 -11.53
N TYR A 54 10.74 6.97 -10.90
CA TYR A 54 12.05 6.79 -11.54
C TYR A 54 12.83 5.62 -10.96
N GLY A 55 13.00 5.57 -9.64
CA GLY A 55 13.68 4.47 -8.96
C GLY A 55 13.10 4.23 -7.58
N ASP A 56 13.97 4.16 -6.59
CA ASP A 56 13.60 4.07 -5.18
C ASP A 56 13.30 5.47 -4.61
N ASP A 57 12.22 6.07 -5.10
CA ASP A 57 11.91 7.47 -4.84
C ASP A 57 11.29 7.71 -3.45
N ASP A 58 10.87 6.64 -2.77
CA ASP A 58 10.30 6.65 -1.41
C ASP A 58 9.11 7.62 -1.20
N LEU A 59 8.28 7.79 -2.22
CA LEU A 59 7.15 8.72 -2.19
C LEU A 59 5.95 8.16 -1.41
N THR A 60 4.99 9.04 -1.13
CA THR A 60 3.66 8.72 -0.58
C THR A 60 3.01 7.56 -1.35
N ALA A 61 2.60 6.48 -0.68
CA ALA A 61 2.07 5.30 -1.33
C ALA A 61 0.80 5.63 -2.12
N GLY A 62 0.73 5.17 -3.36
CA GLY A 62 -0.41 5.41 -4.25
C GLY A 62 -0.57 6.86 -4.74
N SER A 63 0.46 7.71 -4.61
CA SER A 63 0.43 9.09 -5.13
C SER A 63 0.77 9.21 -6.62
N ILE A 64 1.51 8.25 -7.18
CA ILE A 64 1.90 8.20 -8.59
C ILE A 64 1.16 7.09 -9.32
N LYS A 65 1.08 5.88 -8.73
CA LYS A 65 0.51 4.68 -9.36
C LYS A 65 -0.60 4.05 -8.51
N PRO A 66 -1.72 4.76 -8.23
CA PRO A 66 -2.78 4.24 -7.36
C PRO A 66 -3.43 2.96 -7.88
N TYR A 67 -3.50 2.76 -9.21
CA TYR A 67 -4.04 1.52 -9.78
C TYR A 67 -3.10 0.33 -9.54
N GLY A 68 -1.78 0.52 -9.63
CA GLY A 68 -0.81 -0.53 -9.31
C GLY A 68 -0.89 -0.95 -7.84
N LEU A 69 -1.02 0.01 -6.93
CA LEU A 69 -1.24 -0.29 -5.51
C LEU A 69 -2.53 -1.11 -5.31
N PHE A 70 -3.62 -0.75 -5.98
CA PHE A 70 -4.86 -1.54 -5.97
C PHE A 70 -4.67 -2.98 -6.49
N LEU A 71 -3.95 -3.18 -7.59
CA LEU A 71 -3.69 -4.52 -8.14
C LEU A 71 -2.84 -5.37 -7.19
N ILE A 72 -1.88 -4.79 -6.48
CA ILE A 72 -1.15 -5.49 -5.41
C ILE A 72 -2.13 -5.94 -4.31
N PHE A 73 -3.00 -5.04 -3.84
CA PHE A 73 -4.01 -5.39 -2.84
C PHE A 73 -5.04 -6.40 -3.34
N HIS A 74 -5.34 -6.44 -4.64
CA HIS A 74 -6.19 -7.48 -5.23
C HIS A 74 -5.61 -8.88 -5.03
N GLU A 75 -4.31 -9.08 -5.30
CA GLU A 75 -3.65 -10.38 -5.07
C GLU A 75 -3.64 -10.77 -3.60
N LEU A 76 -3.48 -9.79 -2.70
CA LEU A 76 -3.52 -10.03 -1.25
C LEU A 76 -4.90 -10.44 -0.77
N VAL A 77 -5.94 -9.72 -1.21
CA VAL A 77 -7.33 -10.06 -0.88
C VAL A 77 -7.73 -11.42 -1.45
N LEU A 78 -7.29 -11.74 -2.67
CA LEU A 78 -7.52 -13.05 -3.28
C LEU A 78 -6.93 -14.16 -2.41
N ALA A 79 -5.67 -14.02 -1.99
CA ALA A 79 -5.01 -14.97 -1.09
C ALA A 79 -5.71 -15.12 0.27
N GLU A 80 -6.20 -14.01 0.86
CA GLU A 80 -7.01 -14.06 2.09
C GLU A 80 -8.31 -14.85 1.89
N ARG A 81 -9.00 -14.63 0.77
CA ARG A 81 -10.27 -15.29 0.44
C ARG A 81 -10.11 -16.79 0.19
N GLU A 82 -9.03 -17.19 -0.46
CA GLU A 82 -8.67 -18.59 -0.69
C GLU A 82 -8.18 -19.30 0.57
N ARG A 83 -7.99 -18.56 1.68
CA ARG A 83 -7.55 -19.08 2.98
C ARG A 83 -6.23 -19.87 2.90
N LEU A 84 -5.28 -19.35 2.11
CA LEU A 84 -3.99 -19.99 1.95
C LEU A 84 -3.29 -20.16 3.31
N ALA A 85 -2.82 -21.37 3.57
CA ALA A 85 -2.21 -21.72 4.85
C ALA A 85 -0.97 -20.84 5.10
N GLY A 86 -0.86 -20.28 6.31
CA GLY A 86 0.28 -19.44 6.67
C GLY A 86 0.34 -18.06 6.00
N PHE A 87 -0.66 -17.67 5.19
CA PHE A 87 -0.71 -16.35 4.57
C PHE A 87 -0.95 -15.26 5.61
N ARG A 88 0.16 -14.65 6.09
CA ARG A 88 0.20 -13.57 7.06
C ARG A 88 1.36 -12.61 6.76
N PRO A 89 1.35 -11.96 5.59
CA PRO A 89 2.40 -11.01 5.26
C PRO A 89 2.40 -9.85 6.27
N SER A 90 3.58 -9.31 6.52
CA SER A 90 3.71 -8.10 7.32
C SER A 90 3.56 -6.86 6.44
N TYR A 91 2.91 -5.82 6.95
CA TYR A 91 2.65 -4.59 6.21
C TYR A 91 3.40 -3.42 6.87
N MET A 92 4.39 -2.87 6.18
CA MET A 92 5.20 -1.75 6.66
C MET A 92 5.22 -0.62 5.64
N ILE A 93 5.45 0.60 6.14
CA ILE A 93 5.66 1.79 5.33
C ILE A 93 7.16 2.10 5.36
N ASP A 94 7.77 2.28 4.19
CA ASP A 94 9.16 2.68 4.05
C ASP A 94 9.24 3.86 3.09
N GLN A 95 9.40 5.07 3.63
CA GLN A 95 9.19 6.32 2.90
C GLN A 95 10.08 7.45 3.42
N SER A 96 10.39 8.39 2.51
CA SER A 96 11.24 9.55 2.73
C SER A 96 10.43 10.83 2.53
N HIS A 97 10.15 11.53 3.64
CA HIS A 97 9.26 12.68 3.68
C HIS A 97 10.00 14.00 3.45
N ASN A 98 10.43 14.25 2.21
CA ASN A 98 11.39 15.31 1.89
C ASN A 98 10.78 16.72 1.88
N ILE A 99 9.55 16.86 1.37
CA ILE A 99 8.92 18.19 1.10
C ILE A 99 7.58 18.39 1.82
N LYS A 100 7.07 17.37 2.50
CA LYS A 100 5.82 17.44 3.28
C LYS A 100 6.09 17.37 4.77
N ASP A 101 5.13 17.77 5.58
CA ASP A 101 5.13 17.41 7.00
C ASP A 101 5.10 15.86 7.11
N PRO A 102 6.08 15.21 7.74
CA PRO A 102 6.13 13.75 7.79
C PRO A 102 4.90 13.09 8.42
N ILE A 103 4.20 13.78 9.33
CA ILE A 103 2.98 13.25 9.94
C ILE A 103 1.83 13.32 8.93
N GLU A 104 1.67 14.43 8.23
CA GLU A 104 0.62 14.55 7.21
C GLU A 104 0.83 13.54 6.09
N ASP A 105 2.08 13.32 5.69
CA ASP A 105 2.42 12.39 4.62
C ASP A 105 2.15 10.93 5.01
N LEU A 106 2.51 10.53 6.23
CA LEU A 106 2.14 9.21 6.78
C LEU A 106 0.62 9.04 6.88
N LEU A 107 -0.12 10.08 7.27
CA LEU A 107 -1.59 10.04 7.29
C LEU A 107 -2.17 9.84 5.88
N GLN A 108 -1.58 10.49 4.86
CA GLN A 108 -1.95 10.28 3.46
C GLN A 108 -1.67 8.85 3.01
N THR A 109 -0.49 8.30 3.32
CA THR A 109 -0.13 6.92 3.00
C THR A 109 -1.11 5.93 3.62
N VAL A 110 -1.42 6.06 4.91
CA VAL A 110 -2.37 5.15 5.58
C VAL A 110 -3.77 5.24 4.94
N ASP A 111 -4.21 6.43 4.55
CA ASP A 111 -5.48 6.60 3.84
C ASP A 111 -5.48 5.88 2.49
N GLN A 112 -4.43 6.06 1.69
CA GLN A 112 -4.31 5.40 0.38
C GLN A 112 -4.23 3.87 0.50
N LEU A 113 -3.50 3.33 1.48
CA LEU A 113 -3.42 1.88 1.74
C LEU A 113 -4.80 1.32 2.14
N GLN A 114 -5.52 2.01 3.03
CA GLN A 114 -6.87 1.60 3.43
C GLN A 114 -7.85 1.64 2.25
N GLN A 115 -7.78 2.67 1.42
CA GLN A 115 -8.63 2.77 0.23
C GLN A 115 -8.32 1.68 -0.80
N ALA A 116 -7.04 1.37 -1.06
CA ALA A 116 -6.65 0.31 -1.98
C ALA A 116 -7.13 -1.07 -1.47
N TYR A 117 -6.97 -1.35 -0.18
CA TYR A 117 -7.48 -2.56 0.46
C TYR A 117 -9.00 -2.68 0.31
N VAL A 118 -9.76 -1.62 0.66
CA VAL A 118 -11.23 -1.66 0.56
C VAL A 118 -11.68 -1.84 -0.88
N LYS A 119 -11.06 -1.15 -1.84
CA LYS A 119 -11.38 -1.32 -3.27
C LYS A 119 -11.14 -2.76 -3.72
N ALA A 120 -10.04 -3.39 -3.29
CA ALA A 120 -9.77 -4.79 -3.59
C ALA A 120 -10.85 -5.72 -3.01
N GLN A 121 -11.34 -5.44 -1.80
CA GLN A 121 -12.44 -6.19 -1.18
C GLN A 121 -13.79 -6.06 -1.93
N LEU A 122 -13.96 -5.03 -2.75
CA LEU A 122 -15.18 -4.80 -3.54
C LEU A 122 -15.18 -5.53 -4.90
N VAL A 123 -14.09 -6.20 -5.27
CA VAL A 123 -14.03 -6.96 -6.52
C VAL A 123 -15.02 -8.12 -6.47
N ASP A 124 -15.85 -8.25 -7.51
CA ASP A 124 -16.69 -9.44 -7.69
C ASP A 124 -15.82 -10.59 -8.23
N HIS A 125 -15.21 -11.33 -7.31
CA HIS A 125 -14.31 -12.44 -7.64
C HIS A 125 -15.01 -13.59 -8.38
N ALA A 126 -16.31 -13.78 -8.16
CA ALA A 126 -17.05 -14.84 -8.84
C ALA A 126 -17.27 -14.48 -10.32
N ALA A 127 -17.68 -13.23 -10.58
CA ALA A 127 -17.78 -12.72 -11.95
C ALA A 127 -16.41 -12.69 -12.64
N LEU A 128 -15.37 -12.20 -11.95
CA LEU A 128 -14.01 -12.17 -12.47
C LEU A 128 -13.51 -13.56 -12.89
N ALA A 129 -13.68 -14.57 -12.03
CA ALA A 129 -13.30 -15.95 -12.35
C ALA A 129 -14.07 -16.47 -13.57
N GLY A 130 -15.38 -16.24 -13.64
CA GLY A 130 -16.20 -16.64 -14.78
C GLY A 130 -15.72 -16.01 -16.10
N TYR A 131 -15.38 -14.72 -16.10
CA TYR A 131 -14.84 -14.04 -17.28
C TYR A 131 -13.45 -14.55 -17.67
N GLN A 132 -12.60 -14.86 -16.69
CA GLN A 132 -11.28 -15.45 -16.93
C GLN A 132 -11.38 -16.84 -17.56
N GLU A 133 -12.28 -17.69 -17.08
CA GLU A 133 -12.48 -19.06 -17.58
C GLU A 133 -12.87 -19.11 -19.06
N VAL A 134 -13.70 -18.16 -19.52
CA VAL A 134 -14.17 -18.10 -20.92
C VAL A 134 -13.31 -17.20 -21.81
N GLY A 135 -12.29 -16.56 -21.26
CA GLY A 135 -11.40 -15.64 -21.99
C GLY A 135 -12.04 -14.30 -22.35
N ASP A 136 -13.06 -13.84 -21.62
CA ASP A 136 -13.64 -12.50 -21.79
C ASP A 136 -12.79 -11.44 -21.07
N VAL A 137 -11.67 -11.10 -21.71
CA VAL A 137 -10.68 -10.17 -21.15
C VAL A 137 -11.25 -8.76 -20.89
N VAL A 138 -12.26 -8.34 -21.66
CA VAL A 138 -12.87 -7.02 -21.52
C VAL A 138 -13.70 -6.97 -20.25
N MET A 139 -14.54 -7.98 -20.01
CA MET A 139 -15.36 -8.03 -18.80
C MET A 139 -14.54 -8.33 -17.55
N ALA A 140 -13.46 -9.11 -17.67
CA ALA A 140 -12.49 -9.30 -16.59
C ALA A 140 -11.84 -7.97 -16.17
N GLU A 141 -11.35 -7.16 -17.13
CA GLU A 141 -10.80 -5.84 -16.83
C GLU A 141 -11.85 -4.91 -16.20
N ARG A 142 -13.05 -4.86 -16.77
CA ARG A 142 -14.15 -4.01 -16.25
C ARG A 142 -14.49 -4.34 -14.81
N THR A 143 -14.50 -5.62 -14.45
CA THR A 143 -14.78 -6.06 -13.07
C THR A 143 -13.78 -5.46 -12.07
N LEU A 144 -12.49 -5.43 -12.42
CA LEU A 144 -11.46 -4.79 -11.60
C LEU A 144 -11.58 -3.25 -11.60
N LYS A 145 -11.87 -2.66 -12.76
CA LYS A 145 -12.01 -1.20 -12.91
C LYS A 145 -13.21 -0.65 -12.14
N ASP A 146 -14.33 -1.36 -12.12
CA ASP A 146 -15.54 -0.94 -11.41
C ASP A 146 -15.29 -0.88 -9.90
N ALA A 147 -14.61 -1.88 -9.34
CA ALA A 147 -14.17 -1.88 -7.95
C ALA A 147 -13.18 -0.73 -7.66
N PHE A 148 -12.17 -0.55 -8.53
CA PHE A 148 -11.18 0.52 -8.37
C PHE A 148 -11.78 1.93 -8.45
N ALA A 149 -12.78 2.14 -9.31
CA ALA A 149 -13.42 3.43 -9.53
C ALA A 149 -14.38 3.83 -8.40
N THR A 150 -14.76 2.88 -7.55
CA THR A 150 -15.67 3.14 -6.43
C THR A 150 -15.03 4.11 -5.42
N ASP A 151 -15.77 5.16 -5.05
CA ASP A 151 -15.34 6.07 -4.00
C ASP A 151 -15.57 5.45 -2.62
N VAL A 152 -14.48 4.95 -2.04
CA VAL A 152 -14.48 4.26 -0.75
C VAL A 152 -14.12 5.18 0.42
N ARG A 153 -13.86 6.48 0.19
CA ARG A 153 -13.50 7.45 1.25
C ARG A 153 -14.54 7.48 2.38
N PRO A 154 -15.87 7.47 2.13
CA PRO A 154 -16.85 7.44 3.21
C PRO A 154 -16.75 6.17 4.08
N LEU A 155 -16.45 5.01 3.48
CA LEU A 155 -16.32 3.74 4.20
C LEU A 155 -15.08 3.74 5.10
N VAL A 156 -13.94 4.18 4.57
CA VAL A 156 -12.70 4.31 5.34
C VAL A 156 -12.86 5.30 6.50
N ALA A 157 -13.51 6.45 6.26
CA ALA A 157 -13.78 7.44 7.30
C ALA A 157 -14.68 6.87 8.40
N GLU A 158 -15.76 6.17 8.06
CA GLU A 158 -16.66 5.56 9.03
C GLU A 158 -15.95 4.45 9.86
N ALA A 159 -15.06 3.67 9.22
CA ALA A 159 -14.25 2.69 9.94
C ALA A 159 -13.34 3.36 10.99
N ARG A 160 -12.70 4.49 10.65
CA ARG A 160 -11.93 5.30 11.61
C ARG A 160 -12.80 5.79 12.76
N ARG A 161 -13.97 6.35 12.46
CA ARG A 161 -14.91 6.87 13.48
C ARG A 161 -15.33 5.78 14.45
N ARG A 162 -15.66 4.59 13.96
CA ARG A 162 -16.01 3.42 14.80
C ARG A 162 -14.83 2.94 15.65
N GLY A 163 -13.60 3.11 15.17
CA GLY A 163 -12.36 2.89 15.92
C GLY A 163 -11.96 4.02 16.87
N GLY A 164 -12.78 5.05 17.03
CA GLY A 164 -12.49 6.20 17.91
C GLY A 164 -11.49 7.21 17.32
N ALA A 165 -11.20 7.14 16.02
CA ALA A 165 -10.32 8.06 15.31
C ALA A 165 -11.10 9.15 14.55
N ALA A 166 -10.39 10.16 14.05
CA ALA A 166 -10.96 11.24 13.26
C ALA A 166 -11.42 10.75 11.87
N LEU A 167 -12.53 11.30 11.38
CA LEU A 167 -13.04 11.08 10.02
C LEU A 167 -12.03 11.55 8.96
N ASP A 168 -11.50 12.76 9.16
CA ASP A 168 -10.42 13.37 8.37
C ASP A 168 -9.19 13.56 9.27
N PRO A 169 -8.19 12.65 9.18
CA PRO A 169 -7.00 12.71 10.02
C PRO A 169 -6.14 13.95 9.76
N ILE A 170 -6.08 14.47 8.53
CA ILE A 170 -5.26 15.64 8.19
C ILE A 170 -5.91 16.90 8.76
N ALA A 171 -7.21 17.08 8.55
CA ALA A 171 -7.94 18.21 9.13
C ALA A 171 -7.86 18.18 10.66
N ALA A 172 -8.00 17.01 11.29
CA ALA A 172 -7.84 16.86 12.73
C ALA A 172 -6.42 17.19 13.20
N PHE A 173 -5.38 16.70 12.51
CA PHE A 173 -3.99 17.01 12.83
C PHE A 173 -3.69 18.52 12.77
N ARG A 174 -4.18 19.19 11.73
CA ARG A 174 -4.03 20.64 11.55
C ARG A 174 -4.80 21.42 12.61
N ALA A 175 -6.07 21.08 12.86
CA ALA A 175 -6.89 21.71 13.90
C ALA A 175 -6.29 21.54 15.31
N LEU A 176 -5.63 20.41 15.55
CA LEU A 176 -4.90 20.16 16.79
C LEU A 176 -3.68 21.07 16.94
N GLY A 177 -3.16 21.73 15.90
CA GLY A 177 -1.97 22.59 15.99
C GLY A 177 -0.73 21.85 16.49
N TYR A 178 -0.67 20.52 16.32
CA TYR A 178 0.36 19.67 16.94
C TYR A 178 1.76 20.05 16.46
N ARG A 179 1.93 20.28 15.15
CA ARG A 179 3.21 20.69 14.57
C ARG A 179 3.74 21.97 15.20
N ALA A 180 2.89 23.00 15.33
CA ALA A 180 3.28 24.28 15.92
C ALA A 180 3.71 24.12 17.39
N ARG A 181 2.93 23.36 18.19
CA ARG A 181 3.31 23.07 19.58
C ARG A 181 4.66 22.34 19.67
N LYS A 182 4.85 21.26 18.90
CA LYS A 182 6.10 20.50 18.92
C LYS A 182 7.28 21.28 18.37
N ALA A 183 7.06 22.21 17.43
CA ALA A 183 8.12 23.10 16.97
C ALA A 183 8.63 23.97 18.12
N ILE A 184 7.75 24.54 18.95
CA ILE A 184 8.12 25.34 20.14
C ILE A 184 8.81 24.47 21.19
N GLU A 185 8.25 23.31 21.53
CA GLU A 185 8.82 22.41 22.55
C GLU A 185 10.20 21.85 22.16
N ARG A 186 10.43 21.65 20.86
CA ARG A 186 11.65 21.02 20.32
C ARG A 186 12.63 22.04 19.76
N VAL A 187 12.44 23.34 20.01
CA VAL A 187 13.47 24.34 19.68
C VAL A 187 14.72 24.01 20.51
N THR A 188 15.68 23.36 19.87
CA THR A 188 17.06 23.35 20.30
C THR A 188 17.69 24.67 19.85
N THR A 189 18.60 25.23 20.65
CA THR A 189 19.47 26.38 20.30
C THR A 189 20.38 26.13 19.09
N SER A 190 20.20 25.01 18.40
CA SER A 190 20.85 24.62 17.17
C SER A 190 19.85 23.86 16.29
N GLY A 191 19.38 24.52 15.22
CA GLY A 191 19.05 23.89 13.93
C GLY A 191 17.76 23.07 13.81
N TYR A 192 16.61 23.74 13.63
CA TYR A 192 15.58 23.26 12.70
C TYR A 192 14.81 24.46 12.13
N VAL A 193 14.96 24.71 10.82
CA VAL A 193 14.14 25.67 10.09
C VAL A 193 13.09 24.86 9.32
N PRO A 194 11.79 24.96 9.66
CA PRO A 194 10.76 24.24 8.93
C PRO A 194 10.75 24.70 7.46
N PRO A 195 10.51 23.80 6.49
CA PRO A 195 10.35 24.20 5.11
C PRO A 195 9.18 25.18 5.02
N GLN A 196 9.48 26.41 4.60
CA GLN A 196 8.45 27.33 4.15
C GLN A 196 7.91 26.73 2.86
N SER A 197 6.61 26.42 2.82
CA SER A 197 5.96 25.97 1.59
C SER A 197 6.31 26.96 0.47
N LEU A 198 6.91 26.46 -0.62
CA LEU A 198 7.09 27.22 -1.85
C LEU A 198 5.74 27.67 -2.43
#